data_AF-A0A6N6KIX8-F1
#
_entry.id   AF-A0A6N6KIX8-F1
#
_cell.length_a   1.000
_cell.length_b   1.000
_cell.length_c   1.000
_cell.angle_alpha   90.00
_cell.angle_beta   90.00
_cell.angle_gamma   90.00
#
_symmetry.space_group_name_H-M   'P 1'
#
loop_
_entity.id
_entity.type
_entity.pdbx_description
1 polymer ?
#
loop_
_entity_poly.entity_id
_entity_poly.type
_entity_poly.pdbx_seq_one_letter_code
_entity_poly.pdbx_strand_id
1 'polypeptide(L)'
;MHLFTSKREKRLWLSTLVIIIAIYSTLSLAQPASNFLSDHGLLTPFFILGMLLVAVTILTQGFQRRIKKIDIGLTLGVIVVYLMVFVRMEIPEERTHLIEYGVLAIFVHEAIKERYRLTTLVLQPALIAIFITAVFGIIDECIQIFLPNRVFDFRDIIFNTLAGIMAIGISSVISWVRDRVKGKP
;
A
#
# COMPACT_ATOMS: atom_id res chain seq x y z
N MET A 1 -2.18 -27.66 -14.79
CA MET A 1 -2.33 -26.89 -13.54
C MET A 1 -2.75 -25.47 -13.92
N HIS A 2 -3.91 -24.99 -13.47
CA HIS A 2 -4.27 -23.59 -13.69
C HIS A 2 -3.44 -22.69 -12.78
N LEU A 3 -2.79 -21.68 -13.35
CA LEU A 3 -1.97 -20.69 -12.62
C LEU A 3 -2.78 -19.91 -11.57
N PHE A 4 -4.09 -19.74 -11.78
CA PHE A 4 -5.00 -19.02 -10.90
C PHE A 4 -6.21 -19.89 -10.55
N THR A 5 -6.71 -19.74 -9.32
CA THR A 5 -7.88 -20.45 -8.79
C THR A 5 -9.20 -19.75 -9.12
N SER A 6 -9.18 -18.43 -9.36
CA SER A 6 -10.37 -17.67 -9.76
C SER A 6 -10.05 -16.49 -10.69
N LYS A 7 -11.07 -15.99 -11.42
CA LYS A 7 -10.97 -14.76 -12.23
C LYS A 7 -10.59 -13.54 -11.37
N ARG A 8 -11.06 -13.51 -10.12
CA ARG A 8 -10.76 -12.44 -9.16
C ARG A 8 -9.29 -12.49 -8.75
N GLU A 9 -8.78 -13.68 -8.44
CA GLU A 9 -7.36 -13.88 -8.10
C GLU A 9 -6.44 -13.41 -9.24
N LYS A 10 -6.76 -13.79 -10.49
CA LYS A 10 -6.02 -13.32 -11.67
C LYS A 10 -5.97 -11.79 -11.76
N ARG A 11 -7.10 -11.12 -11.54
CA ARG A 11 -7.17 -9.64 -11.58
C ARG A 11 -6.33 -9.00 -10.48
N LEU A 12 -6.35 -9.57 -9.28
CA LEU A 12 -5.56 -9.06 -8.15
C LEU A 12 -4.06 -9.18 -8.45
N TRP A 13 -3.59 -10.34 -8.94
CA TRP A 13 -2.18 -10.50 -9.33
C TRP A 13 -1.76 -9.60 -10.50
N LEU A 14 -2.63 -9.39 -11.50
CA LEU A 14 -2.35 -8.41 -12.56
C LEU A 14 -2.25 -6.98 -12.00
N SER A 15 -3.09 -6.63 -11.03
CA SER A 15 -3.02 -5.31 -10.37
C SER A 15 -1.74 -5.18 -9.54
N THR A 16 -1.37 -6.21 -8.79
CA THR A 16 -0.08 -6.31 -8.09
C THR A 16 1.10 -6.10 -9.03
N LEU A 17 1.08 -6.73 -10.21
CA LEU A 17 2.12 -6.56 -11.21
C LEU A 17 2.21 -5.11 -11.71
N VAL A 18 1.07 -4.48 -12.00
CA VAL A 18 1.02 -3.05 -12.39
C VAL A 18 1.57 -2.15 -11.28
N ILE A 19 1.23 -2.43 -10.01
CA ILE A 19 1.76 -1.69 -8.86
C ILE A 19 3.29 -1.84 -8.77
N ILE A 20 3.82 -3.05 -8.89
CA ILE A 20 5.28 -3.28 -8.86
C ILE A 20 5.98 -2.53 -9.99
N ILE A 21 5.44 -2.59 -11.21
CA ILE A 21 5.99 -1.85 -12.36
C ILE A 21 5.96 -0.35 -12.08
N ALA A 22 4.88 0.17 -11.49
CA ALA A 22 4.80 1.57 -11.12
C ALA A 22 5.90 1.95 -10.11
N ILE A 23 6.02 1.21 -9.00
CA ILE A 23 7.04 1.44 -7.96
C ILE A 23 8.46 1.42 -8.56
N TYR A 24 8.80 0.40 -9.34
CA TYR A 24 10.15 0.31 -9.90
C TYR A 24 10.41 1.33 -11.01
N SER A 25 9.38 1.78 -11.72
CA SER A 25 9.51 2.87 -12.68
C SER A 25 9.73 4.22 -12.00
N THR A 26 9.19 4.43 -10.80
CA THR A 26 9.36 5.69 -10.06
C THR A 26 10.74 5.81 -9.45
N LEU A 27 11.44 4.71 -9.12
CA LEU A 27 12.82 4.74 -8.57
C LEU A 27 13.78 5.65 -9.37
N SER A 28 13.76 5.54 -10.70
CA SER A 28 14.66 6.31 -11.57
C SER A 28 14.17 7.73 -11.86
N LEU A 29 12.85 7.97 -11.75
CA LEU A 29 12.20 9.21 -12.16
C LEU A 29 11.87 10.14 -10.98
N ALA A 30 11.75 9.59 -9.77
CA ALA A 30 11.28 10.30 -8.59
C ALA A 30 12.21 11.44 -8.20
N GLN A 31 13.53 11.21 -8.18
CA GLN A 31 14.48 12.21 -7.73
C GLN A 31 14.67 13.36 -8.75
N PRO A 32 14.82 13.12 -10.06
CA PRO A 32 14.79 14.20 -11.06
C PRO A 32 13.49 15.01 -11.03
N ALA A 33 12.34 14.36 -10.88
CA ALA A 33 11.05 15.03 -10.80
C ALA A 33 10.91 15.84 -9.50
N SER A 34 11.37 15.30 -8.36
CA SER A 34 11.37 15.98 -7.07
C SER A 34 12.25 17.21 -7.09
N ASN A 35 13.47 17.11 -7.63
CA ASN A 35 14.38 18.24 -7.78
C ASN A 35 13.76 19.31 -8.69
N PHE A 36 13.23 18.92 -9.85
CA PHE A 36 12.55 19.84 -10.74
C PHE A 36 11.37 20.57 -10.06
N LEU A 37 10.52 19.85 -9.33
CA LEU A 37 9.40 20.47 -8.60
C LEU A 37 9.87 21.36 -7.45
N SER A 38 10.92 20.96 -6.74
CA SER A 38 11.50 21.73 -5.64
C SER A 38 12.13 23.04 -6.14
N ASP A 39 12.89 22.97 -7.23
CA ASP A 39 13.56 24.13 -7.84
C ASP A 39 12.57 25.21 -8.31
N HIS A 40 11.35 24.80 -8.67
CA HIS A 40 10.28 25.70 -9.08
C HIS A 40 9.31 26.07 -7.94
N GLY A 41 9.58 25.64 -6.70
CA GLY A 41 8.67 25.86 -5.55
C GLY A 41 7.33 25.14 -5.66
N LEU A 42 7.21 24.16 -6.56
CA LEU A 42 5.98 23.43 -6.88
C LEU A 42 5.78 22.16 -6.05
N LEU A 43 6.79 21.73 -5.30
CA LEU A 43 6.74 20.50 -4.50
C LEU A 43 5.59 20.53 -3.47
N THR A 44 5.47 21.62 -2.70
CA THR A 44 4.38 21.77 -1.72
C THR A 44 2.99 21.87 -2.37
N PRO A 45 2.76 22.70 -3.41
CA PRO A 45 1.49 22.73 -4.14
C PRO A 45 1.05 21.37 -4.71
N PHE A 46 1.96 20.64 -5.37
CA PHE A 46 1.66 19.32 -5.94
C PHE A 46 1.34 18.31 -4.85
N PHE A 47 2.06 18.36 -3.72
CA PHE A 47 1.78 17.53 -2.57
C PHE A 47 0.38 17.77 -1.99
N ILE A 48 0.01 19.05 -1.78
CA ILE A 48 -1.34 19.43 -1.31
C ILE A 48 -2.41 18.97 -2.29
N LEU A 49 -2.18 19.15 -3.59
CA LEU A 49 -3.10 18.69 -4.64
C LEU A 49 -3.31 17.16 -4.56
N GLY A 50 -2.23 16.38 -4.41
CA GLY A 50 -2.32 14.93 -4.23
C GLY A 50 -3.16 14.54 -3.01
N MET A 51 -2.94 15.19 -1.87
CA MET A 51 -3.72 14.99 -0.65
C MET A 51 -5.21 15.34 -0.84
N LEU A 52 -5.51 16.44 -1.54
CA LEU A 52 -6.88 16.83 -1.87
C LEU A 52 -7.56 15.80 -2.78
N LEU A 53 -6.87 15.31 -3.81
CA LEU A 53 -7.41 14.29 -4.72
C LEU A 53 -7.69 12.97 -3.98
N VAL A 54 -6.80 12.55 -3.07
CA VAL A 54 -7.02 11.39 -2.20
C VAL A 54 -8.24 11.63 -1.30
N ALA A 55 -8.32 12.78 -0.64
CA ALA A 55 -9.46 13.14 0.20
C ALA A 55 -10.79 13.14 -0.59
N VAL A 56 -10.81 13.76 -1.77
CA VAL A 56 -11.97 13.76 -2.69
C VAL A 56 -12.33 12.34 -3.11
N THR A 57 -11.35 11.49 -3.42
CA THR A 57 -11.60 10.09 -3.79
C THR A 57 -12.23 9.32 -2.64
N ILE A 58 -11.73 9.52 -1.40
CA ILE A 58 -12.27 8.89 -0.19
C ILE A 58 -13.69 9.38 0.09
N LEU A 59 -13.93 10.69 -0.03
CA LEU A 59 -15.25 11.28 0.17
C LEU A 59 -16.23 10.78 -0.90
N THR A 60 -15.88 10.87 -2.18
CA THR A 60 -16.78 10.47 -3.28
C THR A 60 -17.08 8.97 -3.27
N GLN A 61 -16.08 8.11 -3.10
CA GLN A 61 -16.31 6.66 -2.98
C GLN A 61 -16.98 6.28 -1.66
N GLY A 62 -16.69 7.03 -0.58
CA GLY A 62 -17.30 6.86 0.73
C GLY A 62 -18.78 7.22 0.75
N PHE A 63 -19.18 8.26 0.00
CA PHE A 63 -20.57 8.66 -0.18
C PHE A 63 -21.36 7.73 -1.12
N GLN A 64 -20.70 7.17 -2.14
CA GLN A 64 -21.35 6.26 -3.09
C GLN A 64 -21.62 4.86 -2.52
N ARG A 65 -20.94 4.47 -1.44
CA ARG A 65 -21.21 3.21 -0.73
C ARG A 65 -22.02 3.51 0.53
N ARG A 66 -23.02 2.69 0.88
CA ARG A 66 -23.70 2.75 2.19
C ARG A 66 -22.76 2.29 3.30
N ILE A 67 -21.72 3.06 3.57
CA ILE A 67 -20.70 2.78 4.56
C ILE A 67 -21.29 3.06 5.95
N LYS A 68 -21.26 2.08 6.86
CA LYS A 68 -21.74 2.26 8.24
C LYS A 68 -20.81 3.25 8.98
N LYS A 69 -21.34 4.05 9.91
CA LYS A 69 -20.56 5.09 10.65
C LYS A 69 -19.25 4.56 11.28
N ILE A 70 -19.22 3.27 11.64
CA ILE A 70 -18.04 2.59 12.20
C ILE A 70 -16.93 2.35 11.16
N ASP A 71 -17.29 2.04 9.92
CA ASP A 71 -16.35 1.90 8.80
C ASP A 71 -15.75 3.28 8.47
N ILE A 72 -16.53 4.37 8.56
CA ILE A 72 -16.05 5.75 8.37
C ILE A 72 -15.05 6.14 9.47
N GLY A 73 -15.37 5.89 10.73
CA GLY A 73 -14.49 6.21 11.87
C GLY A 73 -13.17 5.42 11.83
N LEU A 74 -13.23 4.14 11.44
CA LEU A 74 -12.06 3.29 11.29
C LEU A 74 -11.20 3.69 10.09
N THR A 75 -11.82 4.00 8.94
CA THR A 75 -11.12 4.54 7.77
C THR A 75 -10.49 5.90 8.06
N LEU A 76 -11.18 6.80 8.76
CA LEU A 76 -10.62 8.09 9.18
C LEU A 76 -9.49 7.91 10.18
N GLY A 77 -9.63 7.02 11.18
CA GLY A 77 -8.56 6.70 12.12
C GLY A 77 -7.32 6.16 11.42
N VAL A 78 -7.51 5.28 10.44
CA VAL A 78 -6.42 4.75 9.59
C VAL A 78 -5.75 5.84 8.78
N ILE A 79 -6.53 6.70 8.11
CA ILE A 79 -6.01 7.84 7.36
C ILE A 79 -5.21 8.77 8.28
N VAL A 80 -5.68 9.00 9.51
CA VAL A 80 -4.99 9.82 10.51
C VAL A 80 -3.70 9.16 10.98
N VAL A 81 -3.67 7.85 11.26
CA VAL A 81 -2.42 7.15 11.61
C VAL A 81 -1.43 7.19 10.45
N TYR A 82 -1.90 6.96 9.22
CA TYR A 82 -1.07 7.06 8.02
C TYR A 82 -0.53 8.47 7.81
N LEU A 83 -1.37 9.49 8.00
CA LEU A 83 -1.00 10.91 7.96
C LEU A 83 -0.03 11.27 9.08
N MET A 84 -0.19 10.75 10.29
CA MET A 84 0.71 11.04 11.42
C MET A 84 2.10 10.44 11.19
N VAL A 85 2.19 9.23 10.64
CA VAL A 85 3.47 8.63 10.24
C VAL A 85 4.08 9.41 9.07
N PHE A 86 3.27 9.73 8.07
CA PHE A 86 3.67 10.51 6.90
C PHE A 86 4.21 11.91 7.26
N VAL A 87 3.56 12.62 8.19
CA VAL A 87 3.96 13.97 8.64
C VAL A 87 5.24 13.94 9.49
N ARG A 88 5.55 12.81 10.15
CA ARG A 88 6.74 12.67 11.01
C ARG A 88 8.03 12.27 10.28
N MET A 89 7.95 11.82 9.03
CA MET A 89 9.14 11.45 8.25
C MET A 89 9.77 12.70 7.64
N GLU A 90 11.05 12.96 7.83
CA GLU A 90 11.71 14.19 7.34
C GLU A 90 12.11 14.13 5.86
N ILE A 91 12.28 12.90 5.33
CA ILE A 91 12.74 12.66 3.96
C ILE A 91 11.52 12.40 3.05
N PRO A 92 11.28 13.19 1.99
CA PRO A 92 10.13 13.04 1.09
C PRO A 92 10.03 11.67 0.41
N GLU A 93 11.17 11.02 0.23
CA GLU A 93 11.32 9.75 -0.47
C GLU A 93 10.86 8.59 0.44
N GLU A 94 11.21 8.59 1.73
CA GLU A 94 10.72 7.61 2.72
C GLU A 94 9.18 7.64 2.88
N ARG A 95 8.56 8.80 2.61
CA ARG A 95 7.10 8.99 2.71
C ARG A 95 6.32 8.29 1.58
N THR A 96 6.89 8.15 0.38
CA THR A 96 6.22 7.49 -0.75
C THR A 96 6.22 5.99 -0.60
N HIS A 97 7.33 5.43 -0.10
CA HIS A 97 7.51 4.02 0.19
C HIS A 97 6.42 3.46 1.12
N LEU A 98 6.03 4.22 2.15
CA LEU A 98 4.96 3.83 3.06
C LEU A 98 3.66 3.52 2.30
N ILE A 99 3.22 4.44 1.44
CA ILE A 99 1.98 4.30 0.64
C ILE A 99 2.12 3.16 -0.37
N GLU A 100 3.22 3.14 -1.13
CA GLU A 100 3.47 2.18 -2.19
C GLU A 100 3.46 0.74 -1.68
N TYR A 101 4.23 0.47 -0.62
CA TYR A 101 4.33 -0.86 -0.02
C TYR A 101 3.08 -1.25 0.78
N GLY A 102 2.38 -0.29 1.37
CA GLY A 102 1.07 -0.53 1.98
C GLY A 102 0.02 -0.98 0.97
N VAL A 103 -0.06 -0.31 -0.19
CA VAL A 103 -0.95 -0.68 -1.29
C VAL A 103 -0.57 -2.05 -1.87
N LEU A 104 0.72 -2.27 -2.13
CA LEU A 104 1.24 -3.56 -2.60
C LEU A 104 0.83 -4.69 -1.65
N ALA A 105 1.04 -4.52 -0.34
CA ALA A 105 0.73 -5.52 0.67
C ALA A 105 -0.77 -5.87 0.72
N ILE A 106 -1.66 -4.89 0.57
CA ILE A 106 -3.11 -5.13 0.53
C ILE A 106 -3.49 -5.99 -0.67
N PHE A 107 -2.96 -5.69 -1.86
CA PHE A 107 -3.29 -6.43 -3.08
C PHE A 107 -2.74 -7.86 -3.04
N VAL A 108 -1.51 -8.04 -2.57
CA VAL A 108 -0.91 -9.35 -2.33
C VAL A 108 -1.73 -10.14 -1.31
N HIS A 109 -2.12 -9.52 -0.19
CA HIS A 109 -2.92 -10.17 0.85
C HIS A 109 -4.29 -10.62 0.34
N GLU A 110 -5.01 -9.76 -0.39
CA GLU A 110 -6.30 -10.13 -0.98
C GLU A 110 -6.18 -11.23 -2.04
N ALA A 111 -5.11 -11.24 -2.83
CA ALA A 111 -4.84 -12.30 -3.81
C ALA A 111 -4.62 -13.65 -3.12
N ILE A 112 -3.80 -13.68 -2.08
CA ILE A 112 -3.52 -14.90 -1.30
C ILE A 112 -4.76 -15.35 -0.55
N LYS A 113 -5.53 -14.43 0.05
CA LYS A 113 -6.77 -14.74 0.77
C LYS A 113 -7.83 -15.34 -0.15
N GLU A 114 -7.95 -14.85 -1.39
CA GLU A 114 -8.84 -15.44 -2.40
C GLU A 114 -8.41 -16.87 -2.75
N ARG A 115 -7.10 -17.11 -2.95
CA ARG A 115 -6.57 -18.46 -3.18
C ARG A 115 -6.80 -19.36 -1.96
N TYR A 116 -6.54 -18.87 -0.76
CA TYR A 116 -6.72 -19.59 0.51
C TYR A 116 -8.18 -20.02 0.71
N ARG A 117 -9.16 -19.20 0.33
CA ARG A 117 -10.58 -19.59 0.41
C ARG A 117 -10.93 -20.77 -0.51
N LEU A 118 -10.20 -20.92 -1.61
CA LEU A 118 -10.47 -21.90 -2.66
C LEU A 118 -9.52 -23.11 -2.61
N THR A 119 -8.58 -23.15 -1.65
CA THR A 119 -7.54 -24.19 -1.54
C THR A 119 -7.27 -24.55 -0.09
N THR A 120 -6.59 -25.68 0.17
CA THR A 120 -6.21 -26.13 1.52
C THR A 120 -4.83 -25.60 1.94
N LEU A 121 -4.57 -24.31 1.72
CA LEU A 121 -3.31 -23.69 2.16
C LEU A 121 -3.19 -23.77 3.69
N VAL A 122 -2.01 -24.19 4.18
CA VAL A 122 -1.77 -24.39 5.63
C VAL A 122 -1.31 -23.09 6.32
N LEU A 123 -0.66 -22.20 5.57
CA LEU A 123 -0.12 -20.95 6.12
C LEU A 123 -1.16 -19.82 6.11
N GLN A 124 -1.12 -18.96 7.12
CA GLN A 124 -1.99 -17.80 7.23
C GLN A 124 -1.72 -16.79 6.09
N PRO A 125 -2.74 -16.35 5.34
CA PRO A 125 -2.59 -15.43 4.21
C PRO A 125 -1.82 -14.14 4.53
N ALA A 126 -2.02 -13.58 5.72
CA ALA A 126 -1.36 -12.37 6.17
C ALA A 126 0.17 -12.53 6.27
N LEU A 127 0.65 -13.66 6.81
CA LEU A 127 2.08 -13.91 6.96
C LEU A 127 2.77 -14.05 5.60
N ILE A 128 2.13 -14.77 4.67
CA ILE A 128 2.64 -14.90 3.29
C ILE A 128 2.69 -13.53 2.63
N ALA A 129 1.66 -12.70 2.81
CA ALA A 129 1.61 -11.38 2.20
C ALA A 129 2.68 -10.42 2.76
N ILE A 130 2.90 -10.42 4.08
CA ILE A 130 3.99 -9.66 4.72
C ILE A 130 5.34 -10.12 4.16
N PHE A 131 5.57 -11.43 4.10
CA PHE A 131 6.81 -11.99 3.58
C PHE A 131 7.06 -11.58 2.11
N ILE A 132 6.06 -11.71 1.24
CA ILE A 132 6.17 -11.29 -0.16
C ILE A 132 6.44 -9.78 -0.27
N THR A 133 5.77 -8.96 0.55
CA THR A 133 5.99 -7.51 0.58
C THR A 133 7.43 -7.18 1.00
N ALA A 134 7.95 -7.85 2.02
CA ALA A 134 9.34 -7.68 2.46
C ALA A 134 10.33 -8.09 1.36
N VAL A 135 10.07 -9.19 0.64
CA VAL A 135 10.90 -9.60 -0.51
C VAL A 135 10.92 -8.53 -1.60
N PHE A 136 9.79 -7.92 -1.93
CA PHE A 136 9.76 -6.80 -2.89
C PHE A 136 10.47 -5.56 -2.37
N GLY A 137 10.47 -5.30 -1.06
CA GLY A 137 11.25 -4.23 -0.44
C GLY A 137 12.76 -4.48 -0.49
N ILE A 138 13.19 -5.73 -0.32
CA ILE A 138 14.60 -6.11 -0.51
C ILE A 138 15.02 -5.93 -1.96
N ILE A 139 14.19 -6.37 -2.92
CA ILE A 139 14.47 -6.23 -4.36
C ILE A 139 14.61 -4.74 -4.72
N ASP A 140 13.77 -3.89 -4.15
CA ASP A 140 13.81 -2.44 -4.35
C ASP A 140 15.16 -1.85 -3.97
N GLU A 141 15.61 -2.13 -2.75
CA GLU A 141 16.93 -1.71 -2.28
C GLU A 141 18.06 -2.30 -3.13
N CYS A 142 17.94 -3.56 -3.56
CA CYS A 142 18.90 -4.15 -4.49
C CYS A 142 18.94 -3.43 -5.84
N ILE A 143 17.80 -2.93 -6.35
CA ILE A 143 17.76 -2.12 -7.58
C ILE A 143 18.44 -0.77 -7.31
N GLN A 144 18.21 -0.17 -6.14
CA GLN A 144 18.81 1.11 -5.78
C GLN A 144 20.34 1.10 -5.74
N ILE A 145 20.98 -0.06 -5.48
CA ILE A 145 22.45 -0.23 -5.60
C ILE A 145 22.97 0.22 -6.97
N PHE A 146 22.18 0.03 -8.02
CA PHE A 146 22.56 0.34 -9.40
C PHE A 146 22.17 1.76 -9.85
N LEU A 147 21.48 2.52 -8.99
CA LEU A 147 21.03 3.88 -9.31
C LEU A 147 22.01 4.91 -8.73
N PRO A 148 22.59 5.79 -9.57
CA PRO A 148 23.68 6.68 -9.15
C PRO A 148 23.29 7.72 -8.11
N ASN A 149 21.99 8.00 -7.95
CA ASN A 149 21.47 9.01 -7.03
C ASN A 149 20.87 8.39 -5.76
N ARG A 150 20.97 7.06 -5.59
CA ARG A 150 20.40 6.31 -4.47
C ARG A 150 21.47 5.50 -3.76
N VAL A 151 21.23 5.24 -2.48
CA VAL A 151 22.11 4.45 -1.62
C VAL A 151 21.25 3.38 -0.99
N PHE A 152 21.73 2.14 -1.02
CA PHE A 152 21.10 1.03 -0.32
C PHE A 152 20.97 1.35 1.17
N ASP A 153 19.74 1.30 1.71
CA ASP A 153 19.47 1.52 3.13
C ASP A 153 18.64 0.39 3.73
N PHE A 154 19.21 -0.30 4.72
CA PHE A 154 18.50 -1.34 5.46
C PHE A 154 17.24 -0.81 6.18
N ARG A 155 17.19 0.48 6.52
CA ARG A 155 16.04 1.11 7.14
C ARG A 155 14.84 1.09 6.21
N ASP A 156 15.03 1.24 4.90
CA ASP A 156 13.96 1.26 3.92
C ASP A 156 13.28 -0.11 3.80
N ILE A 157 14.06 -1.19 3.87
CA ILE A 157 13.52 -2.57 3.95
C ILE A 157 12.60 -2.71 5.18
N ILE A 158 13.02 -2.19 6.33
CA ILE A 158 12.25 -2.23 7.57
C ILE A 158 10.97 -1.41 7.43
N PHE A 159 11.05 -0.19 6.90
CA PHE A 159 9.89 0.68 6.70
C PHE A 159 8.89 0.10 5.70
N ASN A 160 9.36 -0.45 4.57
CA ASN A 160 8.53 -1.15 3.58
C ASN A 160 7.79 -2.33 4.21
N THR A 161 8.50 -3.11 5.04
CA THR A 161 7.91 -4.24 5.75
C THR A 161 6.87 -3.78 6.79
N LEU A 162 7.18 -2.74 7.57
CA LEU A 162 6.25 -2.15 8.55
C LEU A 162 4.99 -1.59 7.87
N ALA A 163 5.15 -0.92 6.73
CA ALA A 163 4.04 -0.43 5.93
C ALA A 163 3.11 -1.58 5.52
N GLY A 164 3.68 -2.71 5.08
CA GLY A 164 2.92 -3.91 4.77
C GLY A 164 2.18 -4.50 5.97
N ILE A 165 2.87 -4.62 7.13
CA ILE A 165 2.26 -5.11 8.39
C ILE A 165 1.08 -4.22 8.79
N MET A 166 1.27 -2.90 8.81
CA MET A 166 0.22 -1.96 9.18
C MET A 166 -0.98 -2.05 8.24
N ALA A 167 -0.74 -2.02 6.92
CA ALA A 167 -1.81 -2.06 5.92
C ALA A 167 -2.63 -3.36 5.99
N ILE A 168 -1.95 -4.51 6.15
CA ILE A 168 -2.59 -5.82 6.31
C ILE A 168 -3.37 -5.92 7.62
N GLY A 169 -2.78 -5.45 8.74
CA GLY A 169 -3.42 -5.44 10.04
C GLY A 169 -4.70 -4.63 10.03
N ILE A 170 -4.63 -3.42 9.47
CA ILE A 170 -5.78 -2.53 9.28
C ILE A 170 -6.86 -3.19 8.41
N SER A 171 -6.50 -3.74 7.25
CA SER A 171 -7.45 -4.43 6.36
C SER A 171 -8.15 -5.59 7.07
N SER A 172 -7.40 -6.34 7.87
CA SER A 172 -7.92 -7.46 8.68
C SER A 172 -8.89 -6.99 9.76
N VAL A 173 -8.56 -5.92 10.49
CA VAL A 173 -9.45 -5.32 11.50
C VAL A 173 -10.73 -4.80 10.87
N ILE A 174 -10.65 -4.10 9.74
CA ILE A 174 -11.82 -3.62 8.98
C ILE A 174 -12.70 -4.80 8.56
N SER A 175 -12.12 -5.87 8.02
CA SER A 175 -12.85 -7.07 7.63
C SER A 175 -13.57 -7.70 8.84
N TRP A 176 -12.86 -7.84 9.96
CA TRP A 176 -13.42 -8.41 11.19
C TRP A 176 -14.58 -7.58 11.76
N VAL A 177 -14.44 -6.25 11.81
CA VAL A 177 -15.51 -5.34 12.25
C VAL A 177 -16.73 -5.48 11.35
N ARG A 178 -16.52 -5.51 10.03
CA ARG A 178 -17.61 -5.65 9.04
C ARG A 178 -18.36 -6.96 9.21
N ASP A 179 -17.67 -8.05 9.45
CA ASP A 179 -18.27 -9.37 9.64
C ASP A 179 -19.10 -9.42 10.95
N ARG A 180 -18.58 -8.84 12.04
CA ARG A 180 -19.31 -8.69 13.32
C ARG A 180 -20.56 -7.82 13.18
N VAL A 181 -20.51 -6.79 12.35
CA VAL A 181 -21.60 -5.83 12.15
C VAL A 181 -22.64 -6.31 11.13
N LYS A 182 -22.30 -7.29 10.27
CA LYS A 182 -23.26 -8.03 9.44
C LYS A 182 -23.91 -9.20 10.17
N GLY A 183 -23.24 -9.75 11.19
CA GLY A 183 -23.75 -10.84 12.03
C GLY A 183 -24.61 -10.42 13.22
N LYS A 184 -25.00 -9.15 13.34
CA LYS A 184 -26.06 -8.75 14.29
C LYS A 184 -27.42 -8.94 13.61
N PRO A 185 -28.35 -9.73 14.19
CA PRO A 185 -29.72 -9.83 13.71
C PRO A 185 -30.41 -8.46 13.69
#